data_AF-A0A835L4W9-F1
#
_entry.id   AF-A0A835L4W9-F1
#
_cell.length_a   1.000
_cell.length_b   1.000
_cell.length_c   1.000
_cell.angle_alpha   90.00
_cell.angle_beta   90.00
_cell.angle_gamma   90.00
#
_symmetry.space_group_name_H-M   'P 1'
#
loop_
_entity.id
_entity.type
_entity.pdbx_description
1 polymer ?
#
loop_
_entity_poly.entity_id
_entity_poly.type
_entity_poly.pdbx_seq_one_letter_code
_entity_poly.pdbx_strand_id
1 'polypeptide(L)'
;MESRIARQSEIISSITTIKVNFNKDSDSRKNAEYIKKRLGALDALWEEFEQNHSRISDHASEADEYFRLNTYQPNIQKQSSSEIKRLYDTTTECIHAIHNLGVNTNAWDPLLVHLLCKKLDTDTQTDYREARVEPRKLPKLDELMTFLEVDDEELLLTTLSINVRCSDGTYITLRALLDQGSQISLISENAVQRLGLQRRRYNASCPV
;
A
#
# COMPACT_ATOMS: atom_id res chain seq x y z
N MET A 1 -15.34 -23.64 -3.78
CA MET A 1 -15.03 -22.22 -3.50
C MET A 1 -15.53 -21.85 -2.12
N GLU A 2 -16.83 -22.04 -1.82
CA GLU A 2 -17.41 -21.83 -0.48
C GLU A 2 -16.66 -22.55 0.66
N SER A 3 -16.25 -23.81 0.46
CA SER A 3 -15.47 -24.56 1.46
C SER A 3 -14.12 -23.93 1.80
N ARG A 4 -13.51 -23.19 0.86
CA ARG A 4 -12.19 -22.55 1.06
C ARG A 4 -12.33 -21.20 1.75
N ILE A 5 -13.39 -20.46 1.42
CA ILE A 5 -13.76 -19.21 2.12
C ILE A 5 -14.11 -19.52 3.57
N ALA A 6 -14.91 -20.58 3.83
CA ALA A 6 -15.21 -21.04 5.18
C ALA A 6 -13.92 -21.38 5.96
N ARG A 7 -12.97 -22.06 5.31
CA ARG A 7 -11.67 -22.36 5.93
C ARG A 7 -10.87 -21.11 6.28
N GLN A 8 -10.91 -20.06 5.45
CA GLN A 8 -10.27 -18.79 5.82
C GLN A 8 -10.88 -18.18 7.06
N SER A 9 -12.21 -18.13 7.15
CA SER A 9 -12.92 -17.61 8.32
C SER A 9 -12.55 -18.36 9.60
N GLU A 10 -12.37 -19.68 9.52
CA GLU A 10 -11.90 -20.51 10.65
C GLU A 10 -10.47 -20.15 11.09
N ILE A 11 -9.56 -19.94 10.13
CA ILE A 11 -8.17 -19.58 10.43
C ILE A 11 -8.11 -18.21 11.12
N ILE A 12 -8.87 -17.23 10.62
CA ILE A 12 -8.98 -15.88 11.22
C ILE A 12 -9.55 -15.95 12.64
N SER A 13 -10.60 -16.75 12.84
CA SER A 13 -11.19 -16.97 14.16
C SER A 13 -10.18 -17.59 15.13
N SER A 14 -9.36 -18.52 14.65
CA SER A 14 -8.29 -19.15 15.43
C SER A 14 -7.21 -18.15 15.83
N ILE A 15 -6.73 -17.31 14.89
CA ILE A 15 -5.76 -16.24 15.15
C ILE A 15 -6.33 -15.23 16.17
N THR A 16 -7.59 -14.83 15.99
CA THR A 16 -8.28 -13.90 16.89
C THR A 16 -8.41 -14.49 18.30
N THR A 17 -8.73 -15.78 18.40
CA THR A 17 -8.81 -16.50 19.67
C THR A 17 -7.46 -16.55 20.38
N ILE A 18 -6.37 -16.78 19.64
CA ILE A 18 -5.01 -16.74 20.20
C ILE A 18 -4.72 -15.35 20.80
N LYS A 19 -5.03 -14.27 20.07
CA LYS A 19 -4.88 -12.88 20.53
C LYS A 19 -5.70 -12.61 21.80
N VAL A 20 -6.99 -12.95 21.80
CA VAL A 20 -7.87 -12.75 22.96
C VAL A 20 -7.36 -13.52 24.18
N ASN A 21 -6.94 -14.77 24.00
CA ASN A 21 -6.42 -15.58 25.10
C ASN A 21 -5.09 -15.04 25.64
N PHE A 22 -4.21 -14.54 24.76
CA PHE A 22 -2.95 -13.92 25.18
C PHE A 22 -3.19 -12.68 26.05
N ASN A 23 -4.18 -11.85 25.69
CA ASN A 23 -4.55 -10.66 26.45
C ASN A 23 -5.18 -10.99 27.81
N LYS A 24 -5.90 -12.12 27.92
CA LYS A 24 -6.50 -12.59 29.18
C LYS A 24 -5.50 -13.26 30.13
N ASP A 25 -4.41 -13.81 29.60
CA ASP A 25 -3.41 -14.51 30.40
C ASP A 25 -2.58 -13.52 31.25
N SER A 26 -2.28 -13.91 32.49
CA SER A 26 -1.49 -13.11 33.43
C SER A 26 -0.03 -12.99 32.97
N ASP A 27 0.63 -11.88 33.35
CA ASP A 27 2.02 -11.64 32.95
C ASP A 27 3.00 -12.71 33.45
N SER A 28 2.70 -13.34 34.60
CA SER A 28 3.45 -14.49 35.12
C SER A 28 3.46 -15.71 34.19
N ARG A 29 2.46 -15.88 33.32
CA ARG A 29 2.40 -16.96 32.33
C ARG A 29 3.14 -16.64 31.04
N LYS A 30 3.37 -15.36 30.73
CA LYS A 30 3.98 -14.89 29.47
C LYS A 30 5.51 -15.00 29.49
N ASN A 31 6.02 -16.20 29.78
CA ASN A 31 7.45 -16.48 29.71
C ASN A 31 7.91 -16.78 28.28
N ALA A 32 9.22 -16.86 28.06
CA ALA A 32 9.81 -17.06 26.73
C ALA A 32 9.31 -18.33 26.03
N GLU A 33 9.15 -19.44 26.75
CA GLU A 33 8.67 -20.71 26.19
C GLU A 33 7.20 -20.63 25.75
N TYR A 34 6.36 -20.01 26.58
CA TYR A 34 4.96 -19.75 26.28
C TYR A 34 4.80 -18.83 25.06
N ILE A 35 5.59 -17.75 24.98
CA ILE A 35 5.58 -16.83 23.83
C ILE A 35 6.01 -17.59 22.56
N LYS A 36 7.11 -18.35 22.63
CA LYS A 36 7.63 -19.12 21.49
C LYS A 36 6.60 -20.13 20.97
N LYS A 37 5.89 -20.82 21.86
CA LYS A 37 4.82 -21.76 21.47
C LYS A 37 3.67 -21.06 20.74
N ARG A 38 3.28 -19.87 21.20
CA ARG A 38 2.21 -19.08 20.55
C ARG A 38 2.64 -18.49 19.21
N LEU A 39 3.88 -18.00 19.11
CA LEU A 39 4.45 -17.55 17.84
C LEU A 39 4.45 -18.68 16.82
N GLY A 40 4.94 -19.87 17.17
CA GLY A 40 4.91 -21.01 16.25
C GLY A 40 3.50 -21.44 15.83
N ALA A 41 2.50 -21.31 16.71
CA ALA A 41 1.11 -21.55 16.34
C ALA A 41 0.55 -20.48 15.39
N LEU A 42 0.93 -19.21 15.59
CA LEU A 42 0.56 -18.12 14.68
C LEU A 42 1.23 -18.28 13.32
N ASP A 43 2.51 -18.64 13.27
CA ASP A 43 3.26 -18.87 12.04
C ASP A 43 2.61 -19.97 11.20
N ALA A 44 2.26 -21.11 11.84
CA ALA A 44 1.59 -22.21 11.15
C ALA A 44 0.20 -21.83 10.61
N LEU A 45 -0.59 -21.09 11.40
CA LEU A 45 -1.91 -20.60 10.96
C LEU A 45 -1.78 -19.57 9.83
N TRP A 46 -0.76 -18.71 9.88
CA TRP A 46 -0.51 -17.72 8.85
C TRP A 46 -0.05 -18.36 7.54
N GLU A 47 0.83 -19.37 7.61
CA GLU A 47 1.26 -20.13 6.44
C GLU A 47 0.05 -20.84 5.78
N GLU A 48 -0.83 -21.45 6.57
CA GLU A 48 -2.06 -22.05 6.06
C GLU A 48 -2.99 -21.00 5.42
N PHE A 49 -3.11 -19.83 6.05
CA PHE A 49 -3.89 -18.71 5.53
C PHE A 49 -3.38 -18.26 4.16
N GLU A 50 -2.07 -18.05 4.00
CA GLU A 50 -1.47 -17.63 2.73
C GLU A 50 -1.66 -18.66 1.62
N GLN A 51 -1.44 -19.95 1.93
CA GLN A 51 -1.65 -21.04 0.97
C GLN A 51 -3.11 -21.13 0.53
N ASN A 52 -4.06 -21.01 1.46
CA ASN A 52 -5.47 -21.04 1.13
C ASN A 52 -5.88 -19.79 0.33
N HIS A 53 -5.37 -18.61 0.71
CA HIS A 53 -5.60 -17.36 -0.01
C HIS A 53 -5.10 -17.45 -1.46
N SER A 54 -3.86 -17.90 -1.70
CA SER A 54 -3.30 -18.08 -3.06
C SER A 54 -4.21 -18.93 -3.93
N ARG A 55 -4.74 -20.01 -3.37
CA ARG A 55 -5.63 -20.88 -4.14
C ARG A 55 -7.01 -20.28 -4.38
N ILE A 56 -7.48 -19.39 -3.51
CA ILE A 56 -8.71 -18.62 -3.73
C ILE A 56 -8.47 -17.58 -4.83
N SER A 57 -7.36 -16.83 -4.76
CA SER A 57 -7.01 -15.82 -5.78
C SER A 57 -6.81 -16.41 -7.18
N ASP A 58 -6.35 -17.65 -7.29
CA ASP A 58 -6.19 -18.32 -8.58
C ASP A 58 -7.52 -18.67 -9.27
N HIS A 59 -8.61 -18.77 -8.51
CA HIS A 59 -9.89 -19.32 -9.00
C HIS A 59 -11.09 -18.38 -8.81
N ALA A 60 -10.95 -17.31 -8.04
CA ALA A 60 -12.03 -16.39 -7.69
C ALA A 60 -11.92 -15.08 -8.48
N SER A 61 -13.07 -14.50 -8.81
CA SER A 61 -13.13 -13.20 -9.49
C SER A 61 -12.99 -12.10 -8.44
N GLU A 62 -12.31 -11.00 -8.75
CA GLU A 62 -12.17 -9.82 -7.87
C GLU A 62 -13.51 -9.26 -7.35
N ALA A 63 -14.64 -9.67 -7.97
CA ALA A 63 -15.99 -9.30 -7.58
C ALA A 63 -16.55 -10.09 -6.37
N ASP A 64 -15.91 -11.18 -5.94
CA ASP A 64 -16.40 -12.05 -4.86
C ASP A 64 -16.32 -11.37 -3.48
N GLU A 65 -17.32 -11.63 -2.63
CA GLU A 65 -17.50 -11.02 -1.30
C GLU A 65 -16.27 -11.17 -0.39
N TYR A 66 -15.53 -12.26 -0.55
CA TYR A 66 -14.27 -12.53 0.15
C TYR A 66 -13.20 -11.45 -0.07
N PHE A 67 -13.11 -10.86 -1.26
CA PHE A 67 -12.17 -9.77 -1.57
C PHE A 67 -12.72 -8.39 -1.20
N ARG A 68 -14.03 -8.27 -0.96
CA ARG A 68 -14.65 -7.03 -0.47
C ARG A 68 -14.51 -6.88 1.04
N LEU A 69 -14.50 -8.01 1.76
CA LEU A 69 -14.23 -8.04 3.19
C LEU A 69 -12.74 -7.77 3.42
N ASN A 70 -12.42 -6.82 4.31
CA ASN A 70 -11.06 -6.32 4.63
C ASN A 70 -10.19 -7.35 5.39
N THR A 71 -10.36 -8.62 5.06
CA THR A 71 -9.81 -9.80 5.71
C THR A 71 -8.40 -10.13 5.23
N TYR A 72 -8.02 -9.59 4.08
CA TYR A 72 -6.69 -9.66 3.52
C TYR A 72 -6.39 -8.38 2.76
N GLN A 73 -5.23 -7.79 3.00
CA GLN A 73 -4.75 -6.68 2.20
C GLN A 73 -3.88 -7.22 1.06
N PRO A 74 -4.41 -7.28 -0.18
CA PRO A 74 -3.63 -7.68 -1.33
C PRO A 74 -2.49 -6.68 -1.56
N ASN A 75 -1.42 -7.15 -2.19
CA ASN A 75 -0.41 -6.23 -2.73
C ASN A 75 -1.11 -5.35 -3.78
N ILE A 76 -0.85 -4.05 -3.73
CA ILE A 76 -1.44 -3.09 -4.65
C ILE A 76 -0.91 -3.43 -6.05
N GLN A 77 -1.78 -3.96 -6.91
CA GLN A 77 -1.42 -4.35 -8.28
C GLN A 77 -1.49 -3.18 -9.26
N LYS A 78 -2.30 -2.17 -8.95
CA LYS A 78 -2.48 -0.94 -9.72
C LYS A 78 -2.62 0.24 -8.77
N GLN A 79 -2.05 1.38 -9.14
CA GLN A 79 -2.08 2.62 -8.35
C GLN A 79 -3.53 3.12 -8.16
N SER A 80 -4.15 2.73 -7.05
CA SER A 80 -5.49 3.14 -6.65
C SER A 80 -5.42 3.90 -5.34
N SER A 81 -5.86 5.16 -5.33
CA SER A 81 -5.80 6.02 -4.15
C SER A 81 -6.54 5.44 -2.94
N SER A 82 -7.62 4.70 -3.16
CA SER A 82 -8.35 4.02 -2.09
C SER A 82 -7.57 2.87 -1.46
N GLU A 83 -6.72 2.19 -2.24
CA GLU A 83 -5.91 1.08 -1.74
C GLU A 83 -4.64 1.56 -1.03
N ILE A 84 -4.05 2.65 -1.53
CA ILE A 84 -2.93 3.34 -0.88
C ILE A 84 -3.38 3.90 0.46
N LYS A 85 -4.53 4.59 0.51
CA LYS A 85 -5.12 5.10 1.76
C LYS A 85 -5.39 3.96 2.75
N ARG A 86 -5.98 2.86 2.29
CA ARG A 86 -6.20 1.66 3.12
C ARG A 86 -4.89 1.09 3.68
N LEU A 87 -3.80 1.08 2.90
CA LEU A 87 -2.48 0.64 3.37
C LEU A 87 -1.91 1.58 4.44
N TYR A 88 -2.02 2.89 4.23
CA TYR A 88 -1.63 3.90 5.21
C TYR A 88 -2.40 3.69 6.53
N ASP A 89 -3.73 3.64 6.47
CA ASP A 89 -4.59 3.52 7.67
C ASP A 89 -4.24 2.25 8.46
N THR A 90 -4.17 1.11 7.77
CA THR A 90 -3.85 -0.18 8.39
C THR A 90 -2.45 -0.18 9.02
N THR A 91 -1.47 0.43 8.36
CA THR A 91 -0.09 0.52 8.86
C THR A 91 -0.04 1.37 10.14
N THR A 92 -0.69 2.53 10.13
CA THR A 92 -0.77 3.42 11.28
C THR A 92 -1.46 2.74 12.45
N GLU A 93 -2.58 2.06 12.22
CA GLU A 93 -3.28 1.28 13.25
C GLU A 93 -2.39 0.18 13.83
N CYS A 94 -1.67 -0.58 13.00
CA CYS A 94 -0.76 -1.63 13.45
C CYS A 94 0.37 -1.05 14.33
N ILE A 95 0.99 0.06 13.92
CA ILE A 95 2.09 0.68 14.66
C ILE A 95 1.59 1.23 16.00
N HIS A 96 0.44 1.91 16.00
CA HIS A 96 -0.19 2.37 17.23
C HIS A 96 -0.53 1.22 18.18
N ALA A 97 -1.05 0.10 17.64
CA ALA A 97 -1.33 -1.09 18.44
C ALA A 97 -0.05 -1.68 19.06
N ILE A 98 1.05 -1.75 18.31
CA ILE A 98 2.35 -2.24 18.81
C ILE A 98 2.92 -1.30 19.88
N HIS A 99 2.83 0.01 19.68
CA HIS A 99 3.23 1.00 20.67
C HIS A 99 2.41 0.87 21.96
N ASN A 100 1.10 0.67 21.86
CA ASN A 100 0.21 0.45 23.00
C ASN A 100 0.49 -0.86 23.75
N LEU A 101 1.16 -1.83 23.12
CA LEU A 101 1.66 -3.05 23.76
C LEU A 101 2.99 -2.83 24.51
N GLY A 102 3.51 -1.59 24.54
CA GLY A 102 4.75 -1.23 25.24
C GLY A 102 6.03 -1.59 24.47
N VAL A 103 5.92 -1.91 23.18
CA VAL A 103 7.08 -2.24 22.33
C VAL A 103 7.66 -0.96 21.74
N ASN A 104 8.97 -0.75 21.91
CA ASN A 104 9.67 0.36 21.29
C ASN A 104 9.92 0.09 19.79
N THR A 105 9.36 0.94 18.92
CA THR A 105 9.46 0.82 17.46
C THR A 105 10.43 1.81 16.82
N ASN A 106 11.18 2.60 17.61
CA ASN A 106 11.98 3.74 17.14
C ASN A 106 13.06 3.40 16.09
N ALA A 107 13.46 2.13 16.02
CA ALA A 107 14.49 1.64 15.09
C ALA A 107 13.91 0.81 13.93
N TRP A 108 12.58 0.65 13.86
CA TRP A 108 11.94 -0.23 12.89
C TRP A 108 11.71 0.42 11.53
N ASP A 109 11.90 1.74 11.42
CA ASP A 109 11.64 2.52 10.20
C ASP A 109 12.18 1.85 8.92
N PRO A 110 13.46 1.41 8.84
CA PRO A 110 13.97 0.84 7.60
C PRO A 110 13.31 -0.49 7.23
N LEU A 111 12.93 -1.29 8.23
CA LEU A 111 12.25 -2.57 8.04
C LEU A 111 10.80 -2.36 7.61
N LEU A 112 10.10 -1.43 8.25
CA LEU A 112 8.72 -1.09 7.94
C LEU A 112 8.62 -0.48 6.54
N VAL A 113 9.50 0.46 6.19
CA VAL A 113 9.58 1.01 4.83
C VAL A 113 9.81 -0.10 3.81
N HIS A 114 10.76 -1.02 4.06
CA HIS A 114 11.00 -2.12 3.13
C HIS A 114 9.76 -3.00 2.93
N LEU A 115 9.06 -3.35 4.02
CA LEU A 115 7.86 -4.18 3.99
C LEU A 115 6.71 -3.49 3.26
N LEU A 116 6.50 -2.19 3.52
CA LEU A 116 5.45 -1.40 2.88
C LEU A 116 5.75 -1.15 1.40
N CYS A 117 7.01 -0.87 1.04
CA CYS A 117 7.39 -0.78 -0.36
C CYS A 117 7.09 -2.07 -1.12
N LYS A 118 7.25 -3.25 -0.50
CA LYS A 118 6.87 -4.54 -1.12
C LYS A 118 5.37 -4.71 -1.34
N LYS A 119 4.54 -3.95 -0.60
CA LYS A 119 3.07 -3.93 -0.72
C LYS A 119 2.57 -2.93 -1.76
N LEU A 120 3.39 -1.96 -2.16
CA LEU A 120 3.11 -0.97 -3.20
C LEU A 120 3.39 -1.53 -4.60
N ASP A 121 2.74 -0.96 -5.62
CA ASP A 121 3.02 -1.29 -7.02
C ASP A 121 4.39 -0.74 -7.48
N THR A 122 4.92 -1.30 -8.56
CA THR A 122 6.25 -0.95 -9.09
C THR A 122 6.38 0.53 -9.46
N ASP A 123 5.31 1.14 -9.94
CA ASP A 123 5.32 2.55 -10.36
C ASP A 123 5.38 3.46 -9.13
N THR A 124 4.50 3.24 -8.14
CA THR A 124 4.53 3.98 -6.86
C THR A 124 5.84 3.80 -6.09
N GLN A 125 6.44 2.62 -6.15
CA GLN A 125 7.78 2.40 -5.57
C GLN A 125 8.86 3.23 -6.26
N THR A 126 8.75 3.40 -7.58
CA THR A 126 9.68 4.21 -8.37
C THR A 126 9.48 5.68 -8.07
N ASP A 127 8.22 6.15 -8.05
CA ASP A 127 7.84 7.51 -7.70
C ASP A 127 8.35 7.89 -6.30
N TYR A 128 8.16 7.01 -5.30
CA TYR A 128 8.68 7.23 -3.95
C TYR A 128 10.21 7.37 -3.96
N ARG A 129 10.93 6.49 -4.67
CA ARG A 129 12.40 6.53 -4.74
C ARG A 129 12.91 7.83 -5.37
N GLU A 130 12.21 8.35 -6.36
CA GLU A 130 12.52 9.62 -7.02
C GLU A 130 12.18 10.83 -6.14
N ALA A 131 11.10 10.74 -5.35
CA ALA A 131 10.67 11.79 -4.43
C ALA A 131 11.57 11.94 -3.19
N ARG A 132 12.40 10.93 -2.86
CA ARG A 132 13.27 10.95 -1.68
C ARG A 132 14.28 12.10 -1.73
N VAL A 133 14.29 12.91 -0.67
CA VAL A 133 15.22 14.04 -0.51
C VAL A 133 16.66 13.54 -0.31
N GLU A 134 16.84 12.43 0.43
CA GLU A 134 18.16 11.89 0.76
C GLU A 134 18.25 10.37 0.49
N PRO A 135 18.45 9.94 -0.78
CA PRO A 135 18.43 8.53 -1.17
C PRO A 135 19.48 7.66 -0.46
N ARG A 136 20.56 8.29 0.02
CA ARG A 136 21.71 7.63 0.68
C ARG A 136 21.54 7.43 2.18
N LYS A 137 20.52 8.01 2.82
CA LYS A 137 20.23 7.79 4.23
C LYS A 137 19.19 6.70 4.42
N LEU A 138 19.19 6.10 5.61
CA LEU A 138 18.18 5.12 6.01
C LEU A 138 16.79 5.76 5.87
N PRO A 139 15.84 5.07 5.22
CA PRO A 139 14.53 5.65 4.98
C PRO A 139 13.78 5.77 6.31
N LYS A 140 13.09 6.89 6.46
CA LYS A 140 12.23 7.15 7.60
C LYS A 140 10.81 6.73 7.26
N LEU A 141 10.14 6.12 8.24
CA LEU A 141 8.76 5.71 8.03
C LEU A 141 7.89 6.94 7.82
N ASP A 142 8.08 8.00 8.60
CA ASP A 142 7.37 9.28 8.44
C ASP A 142 7.50 9.84 7.02
N GLU A 143 8.68 9.75 6.39
CA GLU A 143 8.88 10.19 5.00
C GLU A 143 8.00 9.40 4.01
N LEU A 144 7.93 8.08 4.19
CA LEU A 144 7.05 7.23 3.39
C LEU A 144 5.58 7.49 3.69
N MET A 145 5.21 7.65 4.97
CA MET A 145 3.83 7.88 5.36
C MET A 145 3.33 9.22 4.84
N THR A 146 4.12 10.29 4.90
CA THR A 146 3.81 11.57 4.26
C THR A 146 3.70 11.45 2.74
N PHE A 147 4.53 10.62 2.09
CA PHE A 147 4.38 10.35 0.66
C PHE A 147 3.09 9.59 0.32
N LEU A 148 2.65 8.67 1.19
CA LEU A 148 1.43 7.88 1.03
C LEU A 148 0.18 8.58 1.57
N GLU A 149 0.35 9.68 2.32
CA GLU A 149 -0.71 10.50 2.87
C GLU A 149 -1.38 11.22 1.70
N VAL A 150 -2.37 10.54 1.13
CA VAL A 150 -3.27 11.15 0.17
C VAL A 150 -4.22 12.02 0.97
N ASP A 151 -4.00 13.34 0.95
CA ASP A 151 -4.93 14.30 1.53
C ASP A 151 -6.33 13.99 0.98
N ASP A 152 -7.32 13.83 1.89
CA ASP A 152 -8.72 13.65 1.51
C ASP A 152 -9.24 14.80 0.64
N GLU A 153 -8.56 15.96 0.67
CA GLU A 153 -8.84 17.12 -0.19
C GLU A 153 -8.18 17.02 -1.58
N GLU A 154 -7.03 16.36 -1.74
CA GLU A 154 -6.46 16.09 -3.09
C GLU A 154 -7.24 15.01 -3.84
N LEU A 155 -8.00 14.17 -3.14
CA LEU A 155 -8.97 13.26 -3.76
C LEU A 155 -10.16 13.96 -4.43
N LEU A 156 -10.35 15.26 -4.18
CA LEU A 156 -11.29 16.11 -4.92
C LEU A 156 -10.65 16.83 -6.11
N LEU A 157 -9.33 16.78 -6.29
CA LEU A 157 -8.77 17.06 -7.61
C LEU A 157 -9.01 15.83 -8.47
N THR A 158 -9.70 16.02 -9.58
CA THR A 158 -10.21 14.93 -10.42
C THR A 158 -9.04 14.29 -11.17
N THR A 159 -8.24 13.49 -10.47
CA THR A 159 -7.14 12.75 -11.09
C THR A 159 -7.70 11.61 -11.91
N LEU A 160 -7.33 11.56 -13.18
CA LEU A 160 -7.84 10.63 -14.16
C LEU A 160 -6.69 9.87 -14.80
N SER A 161 -6.93 8.59 -15.07
CA SER A 161 -6.02 7.76 -15.85
C SER A 161 -6.43 7.86 -17.33
N ILE A 162 -5.57 8.45 -18.16
CA ILE A 162 -5.78 8.60 -19.61
C ILE A 162 -4.84 7.71 -20.39
N ASN A 163 -5.38 7.03 -21.40
CA ASN A 163 -4.58 6.41 -22.43
C ASN A 163 -4.25 7.44 -23.51
N VAL A 164 -2.97 7.81 -23.57
CA VAL A 164 -2.45 8.79 -24.53
C VAL A 164 -1.69 8.05 -25.62
N ARG A 165 -1.99 8.39 -26.88
CA ARG A 165 -1.31 7.82 -28.04
C ARG A 165 0.05 8.50 -28.22
N CYS A 166 1.11 7.70 -28.33
CA CYS A 166 2.47 8.14 -28.59
C CYS A 166 2.70 8.42 -30.09
N SER A 167 3.81 9.11 -30.39
CA SER A 167 4.21 9.43 -31.77
C SER A 167 4.46 8.21 -32.65
N ASP A 168 4.79 7.07 -32.05
CA ASP A 168 5.04 5.78 -32.72
C ASP A 168 3.77 4.95 -32.95
N GLY A 169 2.60 5.43 -32.48
CA GLY A 169 1.32 4.74 -32.59
C GLY A 169 0.98 3.82 -31.41
N THR A 170 1.86 3.66 -30.43
CA THR A 170 1.56 2.93 -29.18
C THR A 170 0.71 3.77 -28.22
N TYR A 171 0.15 3.15 -27.19
CA TYR A 171 -0.60 3.84 -26.14
C TYR A 171 0.12 3.71 -24.80
N ILE A 172 0.25 4.82 -24.10
CA ILE A 172 0.78 4.87 -22.74
C ILE A 172 -0.29 5.45 -21.83
N THR A 173 -0.52 4.79 -20.70
CA THR A 173 -1.39 5.28 -19.65
C THR A 173 -0.65 6.35 -18.83
N LEU A 174 -1.25 7.53 -18.70
CA LEU A 174 -0.75 8.65 -17.92
C LEU A 174 -1.80 9.10 -16.90
N ARG A 175 -1.34 9.62 -15.77
CA ARG A 175 -2.19 10.28 -14.78
C ARG A 175 -2.26 11.77 -15.12
N ALA A 176 -3.47 12.30 -15.25
CA ALA A 176 -3.71 13.72 -15.39
C ALA A 176 -4.53 14.21 -14.20
N LEU A 177 -4.29 15.45 -13.79
CA LEU A 177 -5.04 16.12 -12.74
C LEU A 177 -5.96 17.14 -13.40
N LEU A 178 -7.28 16.98 -13.25
CA LEU A 178 -8.25 18.00 -13.65
C LEU A 178 -8.39 19.00 -12.50
N ASP A 179 -7.85 20.19 -12.72
CA ASP A 179 -8.07 21.35 -11.86
C ASP A 179 -9.00 22.32 -12.58
N GLN A 180 -10.22 22.49 -12.04
CA GLN A 180 -11.23 23.40 -12.58
C GLN A 180 -10.82 24.89 -12.45
N GLY A 181 -9.84 25.21 -11.60
CA GLY A 181 -9.31 26.56 -11.42
C GLY A 181 -8.13 26.91 -12.33
N SER A 182 -7.53 25.93 -13.03
CA SER A 182 -6.29 26.18 -13.78
C SER A 182 -6.53 26.90 -15.10
N GLN A 183 -5.75 27.97 -15.34
CA GLN A 183 -5.71 28.69 -16.63
C GLN A 183 -4.71 28.07 -17.62
N ILE A 184 -3.92 27.08 -17.18
CA ILE A 184 -2.84 26.49 -17.97
C ILE A 184 -2.86 24.95 -17.90
N SER A 185 -2.56 24.31 -19.02
CA SER A 185 -2.33 22.86 -19.08
C SER A 185 -0.82 22.59 -19.01
N LEU A 186 -0.40 21.84 -18.01
CA LEU A 186 1.00 21.46 -17.82
C LEU A 186 1.16 19.95 -18.02
N ILE A 187 2.34 19.56 -18.49
CA ILE A 187 2.74 18.16 -18.64
C ILE A 187 4.14 18.00 -18.06
N SER A 188 4.40 16.92 -17.32
CA SER A 188 5.71 16.65 -16.75
C SER A 188 6.74 16.34 -17.84
N GLU A 189 8.00 16.65 -17.58
CA GLU A 189 9.08 16.36 -18.51
C GLU A 189 9.22 14.85 -18.79
N ASN A 190 9.05 14.02 -17.76
CA ASN A 190 9.04 12.57 -17.88
C ASN A 190 7.93 12.09 -18.83
N ALA A 191 6.71 12.63 -18.72
CA ALA A 191 5.60 12.29 -19.61
C ALA A 191 5.88 12.69 -21.07
N VAL A 192 6.48 13.87 -21.30
CA VAL A 192 6.90 14.32 -22.65
C VAL A 192 7.90 13.35 -23.27
N GLN A 193 8.88 12.88 -22.50
CA GLN A 193 9.89 11.92 -22.96
C GLN A 193 9.25 10.56 -23.27
N ARG A 194 8.41 10.04 -22.39
CA ARG A 194 7.69 8.76 -22.58
C ARG A 194 6.78 8.78 -23.81
N LEU A 195 6.12 9.91 -24.07
CA LEU A 195 5.23 10.06 -25.23
C LEU A 195 5.96 10.33 -26.56
N GLY A 196 7.28 10.57 -26.53
CA GLY A 196 8.06 10.91 -27.73
C GLY A 196 7.69 12.27 -28.35
N LEU A 197 7.14 13.20 -27.56
CA LEU A 197 6.64 14.47 -28.10
C LEU A 197 7.78 15.40 -28.52
N GLN A 198 7.62 16.04 -29.69
CA GLN A 198 8.57 17.05 -30.17
C GLN A 198 8.39 18.37 -29.41
N ARG A 199 9.47 18.84 -28.77
CA ARG A 199 9.48 20.14 -28.08
C ARG A 199 9.60 21.27 -29.09
N ARG A 200 8.70 22.24 -29.01
CA ARG A 200 8.83 23.53 -29.72
C ARG A 200 9.15 24.62 -28.71
N ARG A 201 10.18 25.42 -28.99
CA ARG A 201 10.46 26.61 -28.19
C ARG A 201 9.38 27.66 -28.46
N TYR A 202 8.81 28.18 -27.40
CA TYR A 202 7.89 29.30 -27.44
C TYR A 202 8.50 30.47 -26.67
N ASN A 203 8.57 31.64 -27.30
CA ASN A 203 9.01 32.86 -26.63
C ASN A 203 7.81 33.45 -25.89
N ALA A 204 7.66 33.12 -24.60
CA ALA A 204 6.68 33.78 -23.75
C ALA A 204 7.21 35.17 -23.36
N SER A 205 6.66 36.23 -23.96
CA SER A 205 6.84 37.59 -23.46
C SER A 205 5.99 37.75 -22.20
N CYS A 206 6.63 37.90 -21.04
CA CYS A 206 5.93 38.25 -19.81
C CYS A 206 5.42 39.68 -19.94
N PRO A 207 4.11 39.97 -19.80
CA PRO A 207 3.64 41.33 -19.64
C PRO A 207 4.15 41.85 -18.29
N VAL A 208 4.87 42.98 -18.33
CA VAL A 208 5.35 43.70 -17.14
C VAL A 208 4.18 44.36 -16.42
#